data_AF-A0A7M2STE4-F1
#
_entry.id   AF-A0A7M2STE4-F1
#
_cell.length_a   1.000
_cell.length_b   1.000
_cell.length_c   1.000
_cell.angle_alpha   90.00
_cell.angle_beta   90.00
_cell.angle_gamma   90.00
#
_symmetry.space_group_name_H-M   'P 1'
#
loop_
_entity.id
_entity.type
_entity.pdbx_description
1 polymer ?
#
loop_
_entity_poly.entity_id
_entity_poly.type
_entity_poly.pdbx_seq_one_letter_code
_entity_poly.pdbx_strand_id
1 'polypeptide(L)'
;MLSVLVGNSGRRAQDRMYERWGGRPTTQLLRTRDESSNPGQRDIWRQAVEGVTDVQLLSKRREAANPVAADQVIEAATDQVRHLGQDPRFPMVAAENAAYGFERNMWGFRWIGRFVALACLVAIGLACLLARYTSFLVSTGAAISGALINVAFLIGWCLVPSEERAKDAGFRYARQLLHAVIQVSRIESSSATDATQEGS
;
A
#
# COMPACT_ATOMS: atom_id res chain seq x y z
N MET A 1 -14.99 6.61 -12.51
CA MET A 1 -15.54 6.99 -11.19
C MET A 1 -15.36 5.92 -10.12
N LEU A 2 -15.69 4.64 -10.36
CA LEU A 2 -15.57 3.58 -9.35
C LEU A 2 -14.14 3.37 -8.81
N SER A 3 -13.13 3.39 -9.70
CA SER A 3 -11.71 3.29 -9.31
C SER A 3 -11.27 4.40 -8.33
N VAL A 4 -11.80 5.63 -8.50
CA VAL A 4 -11.50 6.77 -7.61
C VAL A 4 -12.09 6.55 -6.21
N LEU A 5 -13.32 6.03 -6.13
CA LEU A 5 -13.97 5.71 -4.85
C LEU A 5 -13.22 4.61 -4.10
N VAL A 6 -12.86 3.53 -4.78
CA VAL A 6 -12.08 2.43 -4.20
C VAL A 6 -10.71 2.93 -3.73
N GLY A 7 -10.03 3.74 -4.54
CA GLY A 7 -8.75 4.35 -4.17
C GLY A 7 -8.83 5.32 -2.98
N ASN A 8 -9.90 6.11 -2.88
CA ASN A 8 -10.14 7.00 -1.73
C ASN A 8 -10.35 6.21 -0.44
N SER A 9 -11.18 5.15 -0.48
CA SER A 9 -11.39 4.26 0.67
C SER A 9 -10.09 3.55 1.08
N GLY A 10 -9.30 3.12 0.11
CA GLY A 10 -7.97 2.56 0.36
C GLY A 10 -7.02 3.55 1.04
N ARG A 11 -6.98 4.82 0.59
CA ARG A 11 -6.17 5.87 1.23
C ARG A 11 -6.60 6.15 2.67
N ARG A 12 -7.90 6.28 2.95
CA ARG A 12 -8.38 6.46 4.34
C ARG A 12 -8.05 5.26 5.23
N ALA A 13 -8.13 4.06 4.68
CA ALA A 13 -7.74 2.85 5.40
C ALA A 13 -6.23 2.84 5.65
N GLN A 14 -5.43 3.38 4.73
CA GLN A 14 -3.99 3.53 4.85
C GLN A 14 -3.58 4.29 6.09
N ASP A 15 -4.19 5.47 6.32
CA ASP A 15 -3.75 6.36 7.40
C ASP A 15 -3.93 5.65 8.75
N ARG A 16 -5.07 4.98 8.93
CA ARG A 16 -5.36 4.13 10.10
C ARG A 16 -4.42 2.93 10.22
N MET A 17 -4.05 2.33 9.10
CA MET A 17 -3.09 1.22 9.07
C MET A 17 -1.70 1.69 9.47
N TYR A 18 -1.24 2.84 8.97
CA TYR A 18 0.07 3.40 9.33
C TYR A 18 0.17 3.73 10.81
N GLU A 19 -0.87 4.29 11.42
CA GLU A 19 -0.92 4.50 12.88
C GLU A 19 -0.68 3.18 13.65
N ARG A 20 -1.32 2.08 13.20
CA ARG A 20 -1.16 0.74 13.81
C ARG A 20 0.19 0.10 13.52
N TRP A 21 0.78 0.40 12.36
CA TRP A 21 2.06 -0.17 11.96
C TRP A 21 3.25 0.56 12.58
N GLY A 22 3.03 1.72 13.20
CA GLY A 22 4.09 2.59 13.69
C GLY A 22 4.64 3.55 12.63
N GLY A 23 3.89 3.81 11.55
CA GLY A 23 4.23 4.77 10.49
C GLY A 23 4.30 4.12 9.10
N ARG A 24 4.74 4.90 8.10
CA ARG A 24 4.92 4.41 6.72
C ARG A 24 6.02 3.34 6.67
N PRO A 25 5.88 2.28 5.83
CA PRO A 25 6.92 1.26 5.69
C PRO A 25 8.30 1.82 5.27
N THR A 26 8.35 2.82 4.39
CA THR A 26 9.61 3.48 4.01
C THR A 26 10.27 4.18 5.18
N THR A 27 9.49 4.90 6.00
CA THR A 27 9.97 5.54 7.22
C THR A 27 10.53 4.51 8.19
N GLN A 28 9.79 3.43 8.43
CA GLN A 28 10.23 2.34 9.30
C GLN A 28 11.56 1.70 8.83
N LEU A 29 11.72 1.45 7.53
CA LEU A 29 12.95 0.87 6.98
C LEU A 29 14.17 1.79 7.10
N LEU A 30 13.96 3.10 7.11
CA LEU A 30 15.03 4.09 7.20
C LEU A 30 15.35 4.52 8.64
N ARG A 31 14.43 4.40 9.59
CA ARG A 31 14.65 4.78 11.00
C ARG A 31 15.83 4.05 11.61
N THR A 32 16.66 4.78 12.35
CA THR A 32 17.82 4.23 13.07
C THR A 32 17.54 3.91 14.52
N ARG A 33 16.46 4.47 15.08
CA ARG A 33 15.96 4.15 16.43
C ARG A 33 15.31 2.77 16.54
N ASP A 34 14.71 2.28 15.46
CA ASP A 34 14.05 0.97 15.42
C ASP A 34 15.11 -0.13 15.26
N GLU A 35 14.92 -1.28 15.93
CA GLU A 35 15.78 -2.44 15.73
C GLU A 35 15.59 -2.96 14.30
N SER A 36 16.68 -2.94 13.52
CA SER A 36 16.70 -3.50 12.16
C SER A 36 17.44 -4.82 12.18
N SER A 37 16.89 -5.81 11.49
CA SER A 37 17.57 -7.08 11.23
C SER A 37 18.82 -6.91 10.36
N ASN A 38 18.93 -5.80 9.62
CA ASN A 38 20.11 -5.48 8.81
C ASN A 38 20.43 -3.97 8.85
N PRO A 39 21.20 -3.52 9.85
CA PRO A 39 21.62 -2.11 9.96
C PRO A 39 22.44 -1.62 8.77
N GLY A 40 23.31 -2.48 8.19
CA GLY A 40 24.15 -2.10 7.05
C GLY A 40 23.32 -1.78 5.80
N GLN A 41 22.29 -2.58 5.51
CA GLN A 41 21.38 -2.32 4.39
C GLN A 41 20.60 -1.01 4.59
N ARG A 42 20.18 -0.72 5.82
CA ARG A 42 19.53 0.56 6.15
C ARG A 42 20.46 1.74 5.86
N ASP A 43 21.72 1.67 6.27
CA ASP A 43 22.66 2.78 6.09
C ASP A 43 22.95 3.03 4.60
N ILE A 44 23.02 1.98 3.78
CA ILE A 44 23.09 2.10 2.31
C ILE A 44 21.85 2.80 1.76
N TRP A 45 20.64 2.42 2.20
CA TRP A 45 19.42 3.09 1.76
C TRP A 45 19.39 4.55 2.16
N ARG A 46 19.81 4.87 3.39
CA ARG A 46 19.86 6.25 3.88
C ARG A 46 20.81 7.10 3.04
N GLN A 47 22.03 6.63 2.79
CA GLN A 47 23.00 7.33 1.96
C GLN A 47 22.48 7.56 0.53
N ALA A 48 21.84 6.55 -0.07
CA ALA A 48 21.27 6.68 -1.41
C ALA A 48 20.13 7.71 -1.44
N VAL A 49 19.24 7.71 -0.44
CA VAL A 49 18.14 8.68 -0.32
C VAL A 49 18.68 10.09 -0.13
N GLU A 50 19.67 10.28 0.76
CA GLU A 50 20.33 11.58 0.96
C GLU A 50 20.97 12.09 -0.34
N GLY A 51 21.67 11.22 -1.07
CA GLY A 51 22.32 11.59 -2.33
C GLY A 51 21.36 12.00 -3.44
N VAL A 52 20.23 11.30 -3.58
CA VAL A 52 19.25 11.58 -4.66
C VAL A 52 18.34 12.76 -4.33
N THR A 53 18.07 13.02 -3.04
CA THR A 53 17.09 14.04 -2.62
C THR A 53 17.70 15.31 -2.07
N ASP A 54 19.01 15.31 -1.79
CA ASP A 54 19.73 16.36 -1.06
C ASP A 54 19.14 16.66 0.33
N VAL A 55 18.32 15.76 0.87
CA VAL A 55 17.73 15.86 2.22
C VAL A 55 18.57 15.03 3.19
N GLN A 56 19.28 15.70 4.10
CA GLN A 56 20.07 15.03 5.14
C GLN A 56 19.18 14.39 6.21
N LEU A 57 19.31 13.08 6.42
CA LEU A 57 18.57 12.36 7.44
C LEU A 57 19.27 12.50 8.80
N LEU A 58 18.49 12.52 9.88
CA LEU A 58 19.02 12.74 11.23
C LEU A 58 19.87 11.56 11.71
N SER A 59 21.01 11.81 12.35
CA SER A 59 21.81 10.73 12.96
C SER A 59 21.06 10.05 14.11
N LYS A 60 21.43 8.80 14.44
CA LYS A 60 20.79 7.99 15.51
C LYS A 60 20.61 8.74 16.84
N ARG A 61 21.61 9.53 17.25
CA ARG A 61 21.52 10.36 18.46
C ARG A 61 20.45 11.46 18.33
N ARG A 62 20.38 12.12 17.18
CA ARG A 62 19.38 13.19 16.94
C ARG A 62 17.97 12.60 16.76
N GLU A 63 17.85 11.43 16.13
CA GLU A 63 16.57 10.73 16.03
C GLU A 63 16.03 10.34 17.42
N ALA A 64 16.89 9.86 18.32
CA ALA A 64 16.50 9.56 19.70
C ALA A 64 16.05 10.80 20.48
N ALA A 65 16.65 11.97 20.20
CA ALA A 65 16.32 13.22 20.87
C ALA A 65 15.01 13.85 20.38
N ASN A 66 14.69 13.73 19.08
CA ASN A 66 13.41 14.17 18.53
C ASN A 66 12.91 13.20 17.45
N PRO A 67 12.16 12.16 17.85
CA PRO A 67 11.73 11.12 16.92
C PRO A 67 10.68 11.60 15.92
N VAL A 68 9.89 12.62 16.26
CA VAL A 68 8.87 13.20 15.36
C VAL A 68 9.54 13.96 14.22
N ALA A 69 10.53 14.80 14.53
CA ALA A 69 11.28 15.53 13.51
C ALA A 69 12.05 14.57 12.59
N ALA A 70 12.60 13.48 13.14
CA ALA A 70 13.27 12.45 12.34
C ALA A 70 12.32 11.80 11.33
N ASP A 71 11.13 11.39 11.78
CA ASP A 71 10.12 10.79 10.90
C ASP A 71 9.68 11.78 9.80
N GLN A 72 9.48 13.06 10.13
CA GLN A 72 9.11 14.11 9.16
C GLN A 72 10.18 14.30 8.08
N VAL A 73 11.46 14.33 8.46
CA VAL A 73 12.57 14.48 7.49
C VAL A 73 12.69 13.25 6.59
N ILE A 74 12.54 12.04 7.15
CA ILE A 74 12.50 10.81 6.35
C ILE A 74 11.30 10.80 5.40
N GLU A 75 10.13 11.24 5.86
CA GLU A 75 8.94 11.34 5.00
C GLU A 75 9.13 12.33 3.86
N ALA A 76 9.70 13.51 4.14
CA ALA A 76 10.00 14.51 3.12
C ALA A 76 10.96 13.96 2.04
N ALA A 77 12.03 13.27 2.45
CA ALA A 77 12.97 12.64 1.51
C ALA A 77 12.29 11.52 0.70
N THR A 78 11.55 10.63 1.35
CA THR A 78 10.90 9.49 0.68
C THR A 78 9.75 9.91 -0.24
N ASP A 79 9.09 11.04 0.04
CA ASP A 79 8.05 11.60 -0.83
C ASP A 79 8.63 12.10 -2.17
N GLN A 80 9.87 12.62 -2.19
CA GLN A 80 10.53 13.05 -3.44
C GLN A 80 10.81 11.89 -4.39
N VAL A 81 11.19 10.71 -3.87
CA VAL A 81 11.51 9.53 -4.67
C VAL A 81 10.29 8.66 -5.00
N ARG A 82 9.10 8.98 -4.49
CA ARG A 82 7.88 8.19 -4.72
C ARG A 82 7.52 8.04 -6.20
N HIS A 83 7.89 9.03 -7.03
CA HIS A 83 7.66 9.01 -8.48
C HIS A 83 8.30 7.79 -9.16
N LEU A 84 9.40 7.24 -8.60
CA LEU A 84 10.05 6.02 -9.10
C LEU A 84 9.10 4.82 -9.09
N GLY A 85 8.04 4.83 -8.26
CA GLY A 85 7.01 3.80 -8.26
C GLY A 85 6.06 3.80 -9.46
N GLN A 86 6.23 4.74 -10.40
CA GLN A 86 5.52 4.81 -11.67
C GLN A 86 6.49 4.92 -12.85
N ASP A 87 7.79 4.95 -12.58
CA ASP A 87 8.81 5.13 -13.60
C ASP A 87 9.02 3.83 -14.38
N PRO A 88 8.92 3.86 -15.72
CA PRO A 88 9.07 2.66 -16.55
C PRO A 88 10.46 2.01 -16.47
N ARG A 89 11.48 2.73 -16.00
CA ARG A 89 12.83 2.19 -15.76
C ARG A 89 12.86 1.19 -14.59
N PHE A 90 11.86 1.24 -13.70
CA PHE A 90 11.79 0.42 -12.48
C PHE A 90 10.48 -0.41 -12.42
N PRO A 91 10.25 -1.35 -13.36
CA PRO A 91 8.98 -2.07 -13.47
C PRO A 91 8.65 -2.91 -12.23
N MET A 92 9.66 -3.41 -11.51
CA MET A 92 9.47 -4.14 -10.26
C MET A 92 8.86 -3.25 -9.16
N VAL A 93 9.25 -1.98 -9.10
CA VAL A 93 8.69 -1.03 -8.13
C VAL A 93 7.24 -0.72 -8.48
N ALA A 94 6.93 -0.53 -9.76
CA ALA A 94 5.57 -0.32 -10.23
C ALA A 94 4.66 -1.53 -9.94
N ALA A 95 5.16 -2.75 -10.13
CA ALA A 95 4.44 -3.98 -9.80
C ALA A 95 4.11 -4.09 -8.31
N GLU A 96 5.08 -3.85 -7.42
CA GLU A 96 4.82 -3.87 -5.97
C GLU A 96 3.95 -2.70 -5.51
N ASN A 97 4.06 -1.52 -6.14
CA ASN A 97 3.16 -0.39 -5.88
C ASN A 97 1.71 -0.74 -6.22
N ALA A 98 1.49 -1.42 -7.36
CA ALA A 98 0.18 -1.89 -7.77
C ALA A 98 -0.36 -2.97 -6.83
N ALA A 99 0.48 -3.94 -6.44
CA ALA A 99 0.13 -4.99 -5.48
C ALA A 99 -0.26 -4.39 -4.11
N TYR A 100 0.54 -3.45 -3.60
CA TYR A 100 0.22 -2.74 -2.36
C TYR A 100 -1.09 -1.95 -2.49
N GLY A 101 -1.28 -1.23 -3.60
CA GLY A 101 -2.51 -0.52 -3.91
C GLY A 101 -3.72 -1.45 -3.89
N PHE A 102 -3.62 -2.63 -4.48
CA PHE A 102 -4.68 -3.64 -4.49
C PHE A 102 -5.03 -4.12 -3.08
N GLU A 103 -4.05 -4.55 -2.28
CA GLU A 103 -4.30 -5.07 -0.92
C GLU A 103 -4.92 -4.02 -0.01
N ARG A 104 -4.38 -2.80 -0.04
CA ARG A 104 -4.89 -1.66 0.72
C ARG A 104 -6.31 -1.28 0.31
N ASN A 105 -6.60 -1.28 -0.99
CA ASN A 105 -7.92 -0.99 -1.52
C ASN A 105 -8.93 -2.08 -1.13
N MET A 106 -8.53 -3.35 -1.22
CA MET A 106 -9.32 -4.51 -0.80
C MET A 106 -9.70 -4.39 0.69
N TRP A 107 -8.72 -4.06 1.53
CA TRP A 107 -8.97 -3.83 2.96
C TRP A 107 -9.87 -2.62 3.23
N GLY A 108 -9.68 -1.52 2.49
CA GLY A 108 -10.52 -0.32 2.64
C GLY A 108 -11.97 -0.55 2.21
N PHE A 109 -12.20 -1.42 1.22
CA PHE A 109 -13.53 -1.67 0.66
C PHE A 109 -14.31 -2.79 1.36
N ARG A 110 -13.68 -3.53 2.29
CA ARG A 110 -14.27 -4.72 2.93
C ARG A 110 -15.65 -4.50 3.53
N TRP A 111 -15.89 -3.34 4.15
CA TRP A 111 -17.18 -3.04 4.76
C TRP A 111 -18.26 -2.86 3.70
N ILE A 112 -17.97 -2.11 2.63
CA ILE A 112 -18.91 -1.89 1.52
C ILE A 112 -19.25 -3.24 0.86
N GLY A 113 -18.24 -4.09 0.61
CA GLY A 113 -18.45 -5.43 0.07
C GLY A 113 -19.38 -6.29 0.94
N ARG A 114 -19.17 -6.28 2.27
CA ARG A 114 -20.04 -6.99 3.23
C ARG A 114 -21.46 -6.44 3.23
N PHE A 115 -21.63 -5.11 3.24
CA PHE A 115 -22.95 -4.48 3.21
C PHE A 115 -23.73 -4.81 1.95
N VAL A 116 -23.07 -4.75 0.78
CA VAL A 116 -23.71 -5.08 -0.50
C VAL A 116 -24.12 -6.55 -0.54
N ALA A 117 -23.23 -7.47 -0.12
CA ALA A 117 -23.55 -8.89 -0.07
C ALA A 117 -24.74 -9.19 0.86
N LEU A 118 -24.76 -8.59 2.06
CA LEU A 118 -25.87 -8.70 3.00
C LEU A 118 -27.17 -8.10 2.45
N ALA A 119 -27.12 -6.92 1.84
CA ALA A 119 -28.29 -6.28 1.24
C ALA A 119 -28.90 -7.15 0.13
N CYS A 120 -28.04 -7.76 -0.71
CA CYS A 120 -28.49 -8.68 -1.74
C CYS A 120 -29.11 -9.96 -1.14
N LEU A 121 -28.60 -10.49 -0.01
CA LEU A 121 -29.22 -11.63 0.67
C LEU A 121 -30.59 -11.27 1.24
N VAL A 122 -30.72 -10.10 1.86
CA VAL A 122 -32.00 -9.58 2.35
C VAL A 122 -32.98 -9.38 1.20
N ALA A 123 -32.54 -8.85 0.07
CA ALA A 123 -33.37 -8.66 -1.11
C ALA A 123 -33.89 -9.99 -1.69
N ILE A 124 -33.04 -11.02 -1.76
CA ILE A 124 -33.46 -12.38 -2.17
C ILE A 124 -34.51 -12.92 -1.19
N GLY A 125 -34.27 -12.80 0.12
CA GLY A 125 -35.21 -13.23 1.16
C GLY A 125 -36.56 -12.52 1.07
N LEU A 126 -36.54 -11.20 0.87
CA LEU A 126 -37.75 -10.38 0.72
C LEU A 126 -38.52 -10.72 -0.56
N ALA A 127 -37.83 -10.93 -1.69
CA ALA A 127 -38.46 -11.35 -2.93
C ALA A 127 -39.17 -12.71 -2.77
N CYS A 128 -38.51 -13.68 -2.12
CA CYS A 128 -39.11 -14.98 -1.80
C CYS A 128 -40.31 -14.85 -0.85
N LEU A 129 -40.27 -13.93 0.11
CA LEU A 129 -41.38 -13.68 1.03
C LEU A 129 -42.57 -13.05 0.30
N LEU A 130 -42.35 -12.01 -0.50
CA LEU A 130 -43.38 -11.32 -1.26
C LEU A 130 -44.05 -12.25 -2.29
N ALA A 131 -43.28 -13.16 -2.90
CA ALA A 131 -43.81 -14.18 -3.81
C ALA A 131 -44.86 -15.10 -3.16
N ARG A 132 -44.88 -15.22 -1.82
CA ARG A 132 -45.92 -15.98 -1.10
C ARG A 132 -47.25 -15.25 -0.97
N TYR A 133 -47.23 -13.92 -1.04
CA TYR A 133 -48.40 -13.06 -0.79
C TYR A 133 -48.85 -12.28 -2.03
N THR A 134 -48.14 -12.40 -3.14
CA THR A 134 -48.39 -11.66 -4.39
C THR A 134 -48.31 -12.60 -5.59
N SER A 135 -48.71 -12.13 -6.77
CA SER A 135 -48.56 -12.87 -8.04
C SER A 135 -47.11 -12.89 -8.57
N PHE A 136 -46.14 -12.42 -7.78
CA PHE A 136 -44.73 -12.38 -8.18
C PHE A 136 -44.15 -13.79 -8.22
N LEU A 137 -43.74 -14.24 -9.41
CA LEU A 137 -43.16 -15.58 -9.60
C LEU A 137 -41.65 -15.52 -9.40
N VAL A 138 -41.17 -16.22 -8.38
CA VAL A 138 -39.73 -16.43 -8.14
C VAL A 138 -39.40 -17.89 -8.41
N SER A 139 -38.46 -18.13 -9.32
CA SER A 139 -37.92 -19.48 -9.52
C SER A 139 -37.13 -19.91 -8.29
N THR A 140 -37.57 -20.98 -7.64
CA THR A 140 -36.89 -21.56 -6.47
C THR A 140 -35.43 -21.90 -6.78
N GLY A 141 -35.17 -22.46 -7.96
CA GLY A 141 -33.81 -22.79 -8.40
C GLY A 141 -32.93 -21.54 -8.53
N ALA A 142 -33.47 -20.44 -9.06
CA ALA A 142 -32.75 -19.18 -9.18
C ALA A 142 -32.51 -18.51 -7.82
N ALA A 143 -33.49 -18.57 -6.90
CA ALA A 143 -33.35 -18.01 -5.56
C ALA A 143 -32.26 -18.75 -4.76
N ILE A 144 -32.26 -20.09 -4.80
CA ILE A 144 -31.27 -20.91 -4.11
C ILE A 144 -29.87 -20.67 -4.69
N SER A 145 -29.71 -20.74 -6.02
CA SER A 145 -28.40 -20.54 -6.66
C SER A 145 -27.87 -19.12 -6.42
N GLY A 146 -28.73 -18.10 -6.54
CA GLY A 146 -28.38 -16.71 -6.23
C GLY A 146 -27.96 -16.52 -4.77
N ALA A 147 -28.68 -17.13 -3.82
CA ALA A 147 -28.32 -17.09 -2.41
C ALA A 147 -26.98 -17.76 -2.14
N LEU A 148 -26.73 -18.96 -2.70
CA LEU A 148 -25.47 -19.68 -2.53
C LEU A 148 -24.28 -18.89 -3.06
N ILE A 149 -24.39 -18.33 -4.28
CA ILE A 149 -23.35 -17.49 -4.88
C ILE A 149 -23.09 -16.27 -3.99
N ASN A 150 -24.13 -15.62 -3.49
CA ASN A 150 -23.99 -14.42 -2.66
C ASN A 150 -23.40 -14.74 -1.28
N VAL A 151 -23.76 -15.87 -0.68
CA VAL A 151 -23.11 -16.37 0.54
C VAL A 151 -21.61 -16.61 0.30
N ALA A 152 -21.23 -17.18 -0.85
CA ALA A 152 -19.82 -17.34 -1.21
C ALA A 152 -19.09 -15.99 -1.34
N PHE A 153 -19.72 -14.99 -1.97
CA PHE A 153 -19.18 -13.62 -2.00
C PHE A 153 -19.04 -13.00 -0.61
N LEU A 154 -20.04 -13.16 0.26
CA LEU A 154 -20.00 -12.67 1.63
C LEU A 154 -18.84 -13.30 2.41
N ILE A 155 -18.66 -14.62 2.29
CA ILE A 155 -17.51 -15.34 2.86
C ILE A 155 -16.20 -14.76 2.32
N GLY A 156 -16.11 -14.54 1.00
CA GLY A 156 -14.95 -13.89 0.37
C GLY A 156 -14.62 -12.52 0.99
N TRP A 157 -15.61 -11.65 1.18
CA TRP A 157 -15.41 -10.34 1.81
C TRP A 157 -15.11 -10.38 3.33
N CYS A 158 -15.39 -11.51 3.98
CA CYS A 158 -15.00 -11.75 5.36
C CYS A 158 -13.53 -12.22 5.46
N LEU A 159 -13.07 -13.07 4.54
CA LEU A 159 -11.78 -13.76 4.64
C LEU A 159 -10.66 -13.16 3.80
N VAL A 160 -10.94 -12.64 2.60
CA VAL A 160 -9.90 -12.20 1.66
C VAL A 160 -9.22 -10.89 2.09
N PRO A 161 -9.94 -9.83 2.51
CA PRO A 161 -9.29 -8.60 2.95
C PRO A 161 -8.48 -8.87 4.22
N SER A 162 -7.19 -8.54 4.20
CA SER A 162 -6.30 -8.66 5.37
C SER A 162 -5.39 -7.44 5.52
N GLU A 163 -5.35 -6.87 6.73
CA GLU A 163 -4.42 -5.79 7.08
C GLU A 163 -2.96 -6.26 7.02
N GLU A 164 -2.70 -7.51 7.39
CA GLU A 164 -1.36 -8.10 7.40
C GLU A 164 -0.81 -8.24 5.97
N ARG A 165 -1.65 -8.70 5.02
CA ARG A 165 -1.27 -8.75 3.60
C ARG A 165 -0.97 -7.37 3.04
N ALA A 166 -1.77 -6.37 3.41
CA ALA A 166 -1.51 -4.98 3.04
C ALA A 166 -0.20 -4.46 3.65
N LYS A 167 0.12 -4.84 4.90
CA LYS A 167 1.37 -4.50 5.56
C LYS A 167 2.57 -5.12 4.82
N ASP A 168 2.54 -6.42 4.57
CA ASP A 168 3.63 -7.11 3.88
C ASP A 168 3.86 -6.53 2.48
N ALA A 169 2.78 -6.33 1.70
CA ALA A 169 2.87 -5.68 0.39
C ALA A 169 3.44 -4.26 0.47
N GLY A 170 3.08 -3.48 1.50
CA GLY A 170 3.64 -2.16 1.75
C GLY A 170 5.15 -2.19 2.02
N PHE A 171 5.63 -3.17 2.78
CA PHE A 171 7.07 -3.37 3.02
C PHE A 171 7.82 -3.86 1.78
N ARG A 172 7.23 -4.75 0.96
CA ARG A 172 7.83 -5.15 -0.31
C ARG A 172 7.98 -3.97 -1.26
N TYR A 173 6.93 -3.17 -1.41
CA TYR A 173 6.98 -1.92 -2.18
C TYR A 173 8.06 -0.97 -1.65
N ALA A 174 8.11 -0.73 -0.34
CA ALA A 174 9.10 0.15 0.26
C ALA A 174 10.55 -0.32 0.01
N ARG A 175 10.82 -1.63 0.12
CA ARG A 175 12.13 -2.20 -0.21
C ARG A 175 12.48 -1.98 -1.67
N GLN A 176 11.57 -2.30 -2.61
CA GLN A 176 11.82 -2.11 -4.03
C GLN A 176 12.06 -0.64 -4.37
N LEU A 177 11.30 0.27 -3.77
CA LEU A 177 11.50 1.70 -3.94
C LEU A 177 12.91 2.13 -3.50
N LEU A 178 13.36 1.70 -2.32
CA LEU A 178 14.70 2.04 -1.83
C LEU A 178 15.82 1.39 -2.66
N HIS A 179 15.60 0.19 -3.22
CA HIS A 179 16.53 -0.40 -4.19
C HIS A 179 16.63 0.42 -5.49
N ALA A 180 15.50 0.94 -6.00
CA ALA A 180 15.53 1.83 -7.15
C ALA A 180 16.26 3.14 -6.86
N VAL A 181 16.13 3.70 -5.65
CA VAL A 181 16.90 4.89 -5.25
C VAL A 181 18.41 4.62 -5.29
N ILE A 182 18.87 3.45 -4.83
CA ILE A 182 20.29 3.05 -4.97
C ILE A 182 20.72 2.98 -6.44
N GLN A 183 19.85 2.47 -7.32
CA GLN A 183 20.17 2.40 -8.75
C GLN A 183 20.30 3.81 -9.35
N VAL A 184 19.39 4.73 -9.02
CA VAL A 184 19.45 6.13 -9.44
C VAL A 184 20.73 6.80 -8.94
N SER A 185 21.05 6.67 -7.65
CA SER A 185 22.22 7.31 -7.06
C SER A 185 23.54 6.85 -7.72
N ARG A 186 23.62 5.58 -8.13
CA ARG A 186 24.78 5.02 -8.84
C ARG A 186 24.90 5.56 -10.27
N ILE A 187 23.78 5.72 -10.97
CA ILE A 187 23.77 6.28 -12.34
C ILE A 187 24.26 7.73 -12.31
N GLU A 188 23.76 8.54 -11.37
CA GLU A 188 24.17 9.93 -11.21
C GLU A 188 25.67 10.04 -10.88
N SER A 189 26.17 9.21 -9.96
CA SER A 189 27.59 9.17 -9.59
C SER A 189 28.50 8.80 -10.76
N SER A 190 28.09 7.85 -11.61
CA SER A 190 28.84 7.47 -12.81
C SER A 190 28.90 8.62 -13.82
N SER A 191 27.76 9.26 -14.09
CA SER A 191 27.68 10.35 -15.07
C SER A 191 28.52 11.58 -14.69
N ALA A 192 28.63 11.87 -13.39
CA ALA A 192 29.48 12.95 -12.89
C ALA A 192 30.99 12.65 -13.08
N THR A 193 31.36 11.38 -12.96
CA THR A 193 32.76 10.95 -13.14
C THR A 193 33.18 11.08 -14.61
N ASP A 194 32.34 10.66 -15.54
CA ASP A 194 32.61 10.73 -16.98
C ASP A 194 32.71 12.18 -17.47
N ALA A 195 31.81 13.07 -17.01
CA ALA A 195 31.83 14.49 -17.37
C ALA A 195 33.09 15.23 -16.88
N THR A 196 33.71 14.77 -15.79
CA THR A 196 34.95 15.35 -15.27
C THR A 196 36.18 14.91 -16.09
N GLN A 197 36.12 13.73 -16.71
CA GLN A 197 37.20 13.20 -17.54
C GLN A 197 37.21 13.77 -18.97
N GLU A 198 36.05 14.09 -19.55
CA GLU A 198 35.98 14.72 -20.89
C GLU A 198 36.34 16.22 -20.90
N GLY A 199 36.31 16.88 -19.73
CA GLY A 199 36.65 18.29 -19.57
C GLY A 199 38.12 18.59 -19.23
N SER A 200 38.99 17.57 -19.13
CA SER A 200 40.43 17.68 -18.85
C SER A 200 41.26 17.34 -20.08
#